data_AF-A0A2B4SCV5-F1
#
_entry.id   AF-A0A2B4SCV5-F1
#
_cell.length_a   1.000
_cell.length_b   1.000
_cell.length_c   1.000
_cell.angle_alpha   90.00
_cell.angle_beta   90.00
_cell.angle_gamma   90.00
#
_symmetry.space_group_name_H-M   'P 1'
#
loop_
_entity.id
_entity.type
_entity.pdbx_description
1 polymer ?
#
loop_
_entity_poly.entity_id
_entity_poly.type
_entity_poly.pdbx_seq_one_letter_code
_entity_poly.pdbx_strand_id
1 'polypeptide(L)'
;MASLYKFDLETPIIVSDFVIFSLIVFPFCGGCTADECRIILFEEPIANRAIKGHVIRSILSRSCSDLKKLDPKAKSGICLIDPDGEGRLLPFLVMCDMSNKDGVGVTVISHDSENRTLVDNNNPPGDYSRNIYYKDANITQLVSLVSVSQSCEQFIKYECLGSTLKDGFWVSCDSEKMTYWSGAAPESHMCACGMNKSCEKSSVNCNCHVNDLKWREDCGFLTNKTHLPVKKLKFGDTDVDAKGNEEKGYHTLGKFKCYGIA
;
A
#
# COMPACT_ATOMS: atom_id res chain seq x y z
N MET A 1 -31.27 39.50 -3.99
CA MET A 1 -32.25 38.39 -3.88
C MET A 1 -31.46 37.09 -3.78
N ALA A 2 -31.28 36.57 -2.57
CA ALA A 2 -30.72 35.26 -2.34
C ALA A 2 -31.64 34.56 -1.34
N SER A 3 -32.10 33.37 -1.70
CA SER A 3 -33.06 32.59 -0.93
C SER A 3 -32.35 31.94 0.27
N LEU A 4 -32.89 32.14 1.47
CA LEU A 4 -32.48 31.44 2.69
C LEU A 4 -32.97 29.99 2.63
N TYR A 5 -32.09 29.04 2.94
CA TYR A 5 -32.50 27.74 3.49
C TYR A 5 -32.19 27.75 4.99
N LYS A 6 -33.24 27.57 5.77
CA LYS A 6 -33.26 27.60 7.24
C LYS A 6 -33.24 26.15 7.74
N PHE A 7 -32.29 25.82 8.61
CA PHE A 7 -32.41 24.64 9.47
C PHE A 7 -32.27 25.13 10.91
N ASP A 8 -33.39 25.11 11.61
CA ASP A 8 -33.49 25.37 13.04
C ASP A 8 -32.98 24.12 13.80
N LEU A 9 -32.08 24.34 14.77
CA LEU A 9 -31.86 23.38 15.86
C LEU A 9 -32.06 24.15 17.16
N GLU A 10 -33.13 23.75 17.83
CA GLU A 10 -33.65 24.34 19.06
C GLU A 10 -32.64 24.24 20.21
N THR A 11 -32.61 25.29 21.01
CA THR A 11 -31.94 25.39 22.31
C THR A 11 -32.41 24.33 23.30
N PRO A 12 -31.62 24.06 24.34
CA PRO A 12 -32.19 24.14 25.68
C PRO A 12 -31.51 25.21 26.54
N ILE A 13 -32.39 26.03 27.10
CA ILE A 13 -32.19 26.98 28.19
C ILE A 13 -31.95 26.20 29.48
N ILE A 14 -30.94 26.56 30.29
CA ILE A 14 -30.97 26.36 31.74
C ILE A 14 -30.57 27.67 32.42
N VAL A 15 -31.46 28.11 33.30
CA VAL A 15 -31.47 29.38 34.05
C VAL A 15 -30.73 29.23 35.38
N SER A 16 -29.99 30.28 35.74
CA SER A 16 -29.39 30.73 37.01
C SER A 16 -29.11 29.75 38.17
N ASP A 17 -27.90 29.84 38.74
CA ASP A 17 -27.70 30.63 39.97
C ASP A 17 -26.20 30.88 40.27
N PHE A 18 -25.92 32.09 40.76
CA PHE A 18 -24.61 32.61 41.18
C PHE A 18 -24.19 32.05 42.54
N VAL A 19 -22.93 31.60 42.69
CA VAL A 19 -22.15 31.82 43.93
C VAL A 19 -20.66 31.93 43.59
N ILE A 20 -20.07 33.10 43.88
CA ILE A 20 -18.61 33.31 43.96
C ILE A 20 -18.21 33.11 45.43
N PHE A 21 -17.23 32.24 45.73
CA PHE A 21 -16.13 32.50 46.68
C PHE A 21 -15.13 31.32 46.73
N SER A 22 -13.84 31.69 46.73
CA SER A 22 -12.70 31.00 47.37
C SER A 22 -12.12 29.70 46.79
N LEU A 23 -10.93 29.86 46.19
CA LEU A 23 -9.71 29.03 46.30
C LEU A 23 -9.88 27.62 46.90
N ILE A 24 -10.10 26.60 46.07
CA ILE A 24 -9.73 25.21 46.39
C ILE A 24 -9.17 24.53 45.13
N VAL A 25 -7.93 24.06 45.25
CA VAL A 25 -7.22 23.20 44.29
C VAL A 25 -7.65 21.76 44.51
N PHE A 26 -8.00 21.04 43.44
CA PHE A 26 -8.10 19.59 43.42
C PHE A 26 -7.45 19.00 42.14
N PRO A 27 -6.99 17.74 42.19
CA PRO A 27 -5.80 17.25 41.52
C PRO A 27 -6.04 16.73 40.10
N PHE A 28 -4.95 16.64 39.35
CA PHE A 28 -4.83 15.87 38.10
C PHE A 28 -5.38 14.44 38.26
N CYS A 29 -6.22 13.99 37.30
CA CYS A 29 -5.88 12.93 36.34
C CYS A 29 -7.10 12.59 35.46
N GLY A 30 -6.86 12.32 34.18
CA GLY A 30 -7.87 11.83 33.23
C GLY A 30 -7.77 12.44 31.85
N GLY A 31 -6.56 12.49 31.28
CA GLY A 31 -6.32 12.98 29.93
C GLY A 31 -7.10 12.17 28.90
N CYS A 32 -7.92 12.88 28.11
CA CYS A 32 -8.40 12.38 26.83
C CYS A 32 -7.20 12.34 25.88
N THR A 33 -6.80 11.16 25.41
CA THR A 33 -5.79 11.01 24.36
C THR A 33 -6.45 11.26 23.01
N ALA A 34 -6.33 12.48 22.50
CA ALA A 34 -6.67 12.83 21.13
C ALA A 34 -5.41 13.35 20.44
N ASP A 35 -4.75 12.49 19.69
CA ASP A 35 -3.79 12.88 18.65
C ASP A 35 -4.16 12.06 17.39
N GLU A 36 -5.34 12.34 16.85
CA GLU A 36 -5.59 12.19 15.41
C GLU A 36 -4.70 13.22 14.68
N CYS A 37 -4.33 12.94 13.42
CA CYS A 37 -3.57 13.87 12.58
C CYS A 37 -4.02 15.32 12.82
N ARG A 38 -3.11 16.20 13.23
CA ARG A 38 -3.44 17.61 13.50
C ARG A 38 -4.05 18.24 12.25
N ILE A 39 -5.37 18.32 12.22
CA ILE A 39 -6.09 19.20 11.30
C ILE A 39 -5.89 20.61 11.85
N ILE A 40 -5.15 21.44 11.13
CA ILE A 40 -5.08 22.87 11.41
C ILE A 40 -6.43 23.43 10.98
N LEU A 41 -7.35 23.61 11.92
CA LEU A 41 -8.58 24.38 11.69
C LEU A 41 -8.15 25.85 11.55
N PHE A 42 -8.26 26.38 10.34
CA PHE A 42 -8.19 27.83 10.14
C PHE A 42 -9.46 28.44 10.74
N GLU A 43 -9.31 29.35 11.70
CA GLU A 43 -10.40 30.28 12.05
C GLU A 43 -10.84 31.01 10.77
N GLU A 44 -12.12 31.38 10.68
CA GLU A 44 -12.66 32.02 9.49
C GLU A 44 -11.76 33.19 9.02
N PRO A 45 -11.43 33.27 7.72
CA PRO A 45 -10.57 34.32 7.23
C PRO A 45 -11.21 35.68 7.49
N ILE A 46 -10.52 36.53 8.26
CA ILE A 46 -10.94 37.91 8.46
C ILE A 46 -10.94 38.59 7.09
N ALA A 47 -12.12 38.97 6.60
CA ALA A 47 -12.28 39.62 5.32
C ALA A 47 -11.32 40.83 5.20
N ASN A 48 -10.61 40.91 4.07
CA ASN A 48 -9.69 42.00 3.71
C ASN A 48 -8.38 42.09 4.51
N ARG A 49 -7.92 41.03 5.19
CA ARG A 49 -6.53 40.94 5.69
C ARG A 49 -5.74 39.88 4.93
N ALA A 50 -4.65 40.30 4.27
CA ALA A 50 -3.61 39.40 3.80
C ALA A 50 -2.54 39.24 4.89
N ILE A 51 -2.14 38.00 5.21
CA ILE A 51 -0.98 37.75 6.08
C ILE A 51 0.27 38.14 5.29
N LYS A 52 0.88 39.27 5.66
CA LYS A 52 2.09 39.78 4.98
C LYS A 52 3.28 38.86 5.28
N GLY A 53 3.81 38.19 4.26
CA GLY A 53 5.10 37.48 4.32
C GLY A 53 5.09 36.07 4.93
N HIS A 54 3.94 35.55 5.35
CA HIS A 54 3.80 34.13 5.74
C HIS A 54 3.01 33.40 4.67
N VAL A 55 3.71 32.87 3.65
CA VAL A 55 3.18 31.73 2.91
C VAL A 55 3.27 30.56 3.88
N ILE A 56 2.15 30.15 4.48
CA ILE A 56 2.11 28.86 5.19
C ILE A 56 2.21 27.79 4.09
N ARG A 57 3.45 27.48 3.68
CA ARG A 57 3.70 26.25 2.92
C ARG A 57 3.39 25.12 3.88
N SER A 58 2.25 24.47 3.69
CA SER A 58 1.99 23.17 4.29
C SER A 58 3.00 22.20 3.71
N ILE A 59 4.15 22.04 4.37
CA ILE A 59 5.17 21.07 3.98
C ILE A 59 4.61 19.70 4.37
N LEU A 60 4.04 19.00 3.41
CA LEU A 60 3.66 17.60 3.57
C LEU A 60 4.94 16.75 3.55
N SER A 61 4.96 15.69 4.37
CA SER A 61 6.03 14.70 4.33
C SER A 61 5.98 13.93 3.01
N ARG A 62 7.14 13.64 2.40
CA ARG A 62 7.19 12.93 1.11
C ARG A 62 6.93 11.42 1.25
N SER A 63 7.11 10.89 2.45
CA SER A 63 6.84 9.50 2.81
C SER A 63 6.58 9.37 4.31
N CYS A 64 6.15 8.19 4.77
CA CYS A 64 6.07 7.91 6.20
C CYS A 64 7.46 7.93 6.88
N SER A 65 8.54 7.63 6.15
CA SER A 65 9.90 7.71 6.67
C SER A 65 10.34 9.17 6.88
N ASP A 66 9.95 10.06 5.97
CA ASP A 66 10.15 11.50 6.14
C ASP A 66 9.33 12.03 7.31
N LEU A 67 8.07 11.62 7.44
CA LEU A 67 7.22 11.99 8.57
C LEU A 67 7.86 11.56 9.89
N LYS A 68 8.38 10.34 9.96
CA LYS A 68 9.03 9.80 11.16
C LYS A 68 10.33 10.52 11.50
N LYS A 69 11.07 10.99 10.49
CA LYS A 69 12.26 11.82 10.67
C LYS A 69 11.90 13.22 11.20
N LEU A 70 10.83 13.82 10.70
CA LEU A 70 10.34 15.13 11.11
C LEU A 70 9.73 15.10 12.52
N ASP A 71 8.98 14.04 12.83
CA ASP A 71 8.41 13.77 14.15
C ASP A 71 8.79 12.36 14.62
N PRO A 72 9.86 12.21 15.42
CA PRO A 72 10.26 10.93 15.99
C PRO A 72 9.18 10.27 16.86
N LYS A 73 8.21 11.04 17.38
CA LYS A 73 7.11 10.52 18.20
C LYS A 73 5.88 10.11 17.38
N ALA A 74 5.90 10.34 16.07
CA ALA A 74 4.82 9.97 15.16
C ALA A 74 4.40 8.51 15.36
N LYS A 75 3.08 8.30 15.40
CA LYS A 75 2.42 7.01 15.60
C LYS A 75 1.91 6.45 14.28
N SER A 76 1.67 5.14 14.26
CA SER A 76 1.06 4.50 13.09
C SER A 76 -0.35 5.02 12.86
N GLY A 77 -0.74 5.17 11.60
CA GLY A 77 -2.05 5.74 11.26
C GLY A 77 -2.15 6.12 9.79
N ILE A 78 -3.31 6.65 9.40
CA ILE A 78 -3.51 7.19 8.05
C ILE A 78 -2.89 8.59 7.99
N CYS A 79 -2.05 8.85 6.99
CA CYS A 79 -1.40 10.13 6.78
C CYS A 79 -1.52 10.57 5.33
N LEU A 80 -1.59 11.87 5.10
CA LEU A 80 -1.48 12.47 3.76
C LEU A 80 -0.01 12.73 3.46
N ILE A 81 0.50 12.14 2.37
CA ILE A 81 1.89 12.33 1.93
C ILE A 81 1.94 12.94 0.53
N ASP A 82 3.06 13.58 0.23
CA ASP A 82 3.31 14.23 -1.06
C ASP A 82 4.73 13.92 -1.57
N PRO A 83 4.94 12.76 -2.23
CA PRO A 83 6.27 12.32 -2.60
C PRO A 83 7.00 13.24 -3.59
N ASP A 84 6.30 13.85 -4.55
CA ASP A 84 6.88 14.79 -5.51
C ASP A 84 6.88 16.25 -5.04
N GLY A 85 6.20 16.57 -3.93
CA GLY A 85 6.26 17.88 -3.28
C GLY A 85 5.62 18.97 -4.15
N GLU A 86 6.40 19.97 -4.55
CA GLU A 86 5.92 21.01 -5.49
C GLU A 86 5.76 20.52 -6.94
N GLY A 87 5.75 19.20 -7.15
CA GLY A 87 5.51 18.57 -8.43
C GLY A 87 4.06 18.73 -8.91
N ARG A 88 3.69 17.90 -9.87
CA ARG A 88 2.38 17.98 -10.53
C ARG A 88 1.38 16.97 -9.99
N LEU A 89 1.84 15.99 -9.20
CA LEU A 89 0.97 14.98 -8.64
C LEU A 89 0.31 15.56 -7.38
N LEU A 90 -0.90 15.10 -7.12
CA LEU A 90 -1.60 15.48 -5.90
C LEU A 90 -1.09 14.62 -4.74
N PRO A 91 -1.10 15.15 -3.50
CA PRO A 91 -0.91 14.35 -2.31
C PRO A 91 -1.94 13.21 -2.21
N PHE A 92 -1.60 12.13 -1.52
CA PHE A 92 -2.48 10.98 -1.36
C PHE A 92 -2.37 10.34 0.04
N LEU A 93 -3.45 9.66 0.43
CA LEU A 93 -3.55 9.01 1.73
C LEU A 93 -2.83 7.66 1.72
N VAL A 94 -2.11 7.39 2.80
CA VAL A 94 -1.37 6.14 3.01
C VAL A 94 -1.51 5.69 4.45
N MET A 95 -1.29 4.40 4.71
CA MET A 95 -1.13 3.90 6.08
C MET A 95 0.36 3.93 6.42
N CYS A 96 0.72 4.72 7.43
CA CYS A 96 2.06 4.72 7.99
C CYS A 96 2.16 3.70 9.12
N ASP A 97 3.07 2.74 8.99
CA ASP A 97 3.46 1.85 10.08
C ASP A 97 4.78 2.38 10.69
N MET A 98 4.66 3.07 11.82
CA MET A 98 5.78 3.67 12.55
C MET A 98 6.45 2.70 13.52
N SER A 99 6.04 1.42 13.53
CA SER A 99 6.54 0.38 14.43
C SER A 99 7.41 -0.67 13.74
N ASN A 100 7.20 -0.86 12.43
CA ASN A 100 7.92 -1.86 11.63
C ASN A 100 9.30 -1.34 11.17
N LYS A 101 10.17 -2.25 10.75
CA LYS A 101 11.53 -1.98 10.23
C LYS A 101 12.31 -1.03 11.16
N ASP A 102 12.37 -1.39 12.45
CA ASP A 102 13.05 -0.62 13.50
C ASP A 102 12.49 0.81 13.68
N GLY A 103 11.21 0.99 13.38
CA GLY A 103 10.51 2.26 13.58
C GLY A 103 10.87 3.35 12.58
N VAL A 104 11.44 2.99 11.41
CA VAL A 104 11.79 3.91 10.31
C VAL A 104 10.58 4.64 9.71
N GLY A 105 9.36 4.12 9.90
CA GLY A 105 8.15 4.65 9.29
C GLY A 105 7.93 4.08 7.89
N VAL A 106 7.17 2.99 7.81
CA VAL A 106 6.87 2.29 6.56
C VAL A 106 5.60 2.84 5.94
N THR A 107 5.68 3.24 4.67
CA THR A 107 4.52 3.60 3.86
C THR A 107 3.87 2.33 3.33
N VAL A 108 2.61 2.07 3.68
CA VAL A 108 1.88 0.85 3.30
C VAL A 108 0.66 1.21 2.46
N ILE A 109 0.62 0.67 1.23
CA ILE A 109 -0.43 0.90 0.24
C ILE A 109 -1.22 -0.39 0.03
N SER A 110 -2.53 -0.32 0.27
CA SER A 110 -3.46 -1.43 0.07
C SER A 110 -4.01 -1.43 -1.36
N HIS A 111 -4.52 -2.56 -1.84
CA HIS A 111 -5.14 -2.69 -3.17
C HIS A 111 -6.34 -3.64 -3.14
N ASP A 112 -6.97 -3.85 -4.29
CA ASP A 112 -8.22 -4.60 -4.46
C ASP A 112 -8.05 -6.13 -4.64
N SER A 113 -6.85 -6.66 -4.46
CA SER A 113 -6.51 -8.05 -4.83
C SER A 113 -5.59 -8.74 -3.82
N GLU A 114 -5.76 -8.41 -2.53
CA GLU A 114 -4.91 -8.93 -1.44
C GLU A 114 -5.28 -10.36 -1.01
N ASN A 115 -6.48 -10.81 -1.33
CA ASN A 115 -6.96 -12.14 -0.99
C ASN A 115 -6.45 -13.19 -1.98
N ARG A 116 -6.27 -14.42 -1.47
CA ARG A 116 -6.03 -15.61 -2.29
C ARG A 116 -7.15 -15.77 -3.32
N THR A 117 -6.80 -15.71 -4.60
CA THR A 117 -7.77 -15.67 -5.71
C THR A 117 -7.54 -16.86 -6.64
N LEU A 118 -8.62 -17.57 -6.97
CA LEU A 118 -8.59 -18.73 -7.87
C LEU A 118 -8.29 -18.29 -9.31
N VAL A 119 -7.48 -19.11 -9.98
CA VAL A 119 -7.23 -19.11 -11.42
C VAL A 119 -7.66 -20.47 -11.94
N ASP A 120 -8.65 -20.49 -12.83
CA ASP A 120 -9.28 -21.69 -13.36
C ASP A 120 -9.91 -21.35 -14.73
N ASN A 121 -10.02 -22.33 -15.61
CA ASN A 121 -10.48 -22.23 -17.00
C ASN A 121 -9.70 -21.23 -17.86
N ASN A 122 -8.37 -21.18 -17.74
CA ASN A 122 -7.49 -20.34 -18.55
C ASN A 122 -6.32 -21.18 -19.10
N ASN A 123 -6.37 -21.54 -20.39
CA ASN A 123 -5.37 -22.41 -21.03
C ASN A 123 -4.16 -21.62 -21.56
N PRO A 124 -4.33 -20.64 -22.48
CA PRO A 124 -3.18 -19.99 -23.09
C PRO A 124 -2.26 -19.29 -22.07
N PRO A 125 -0.96 -19.17 -22.37
CA PRO A 125 -0.01 -18.48 -21.50
C PRO A 125 -0.45 -17.05 -21.19
N GLY A 126 -0.65 -16.76 -19.90
CA GLY A 126 -1.11 -15.46 -19.42
C GLY A 126 -2.52 -15.08 -19.87
N ASP A 127 -3.41 -16.02 -20.16
CA ASP A 127 -4.81 -15.76 -20.50
C ASP A 127 -5.56 -15.10 -19.32
N TYR A 128 -5.42 -15.67 -18.12
CA TYR A 128 -5.90 -15.03 -16.90
C TYR A 128 -5.24 -13.66 -16.73
N SER A 129 -6.02 -12.67 -16.34
CA SER A 129 -5.53 -11.30 -16.16
C SER A 129 -6.20 -10.61 -14.98
N ARG A 130 -5.40 -10.26 -13.97
CA ARG A 130 -5.83 -9.46 -12.82
C ARG A 130 -5.09 -8.13 -12.78
N ASN A 131 -5.79 -7.04 -13.11
CA ASN A 131 -5.29 -5.68 -12.87
C ASN A 131 -5.28 -5.41 -11.36
N ILE A 132 -4.27 -4.69 -10.89
CA ILE A 132 -4.14 -4.29 -9.49
C ILE A 132 -4.48 -2.81 -9.35
N TYR A 133 -5.51 -2.52 -8.57
CA TYR A 133 -5.95 -1.16 -8.28
C TYR A 133 -5.60 -0.79 -6.83
N TYR A 134 -4.61 0.09 -6.69
CA TYR A 134 -4.18 0.60 -5.40
C TYR A 134 -5.20 1.61 -4.86
N LYS A 135 -5.48 1.52 -3.56
CA LYS A 135 -6.42 2.43 -2.88
C LYS A 135 -5.77 3.79 -2.73
N ASP A 136 -6.54 4.84 -3.01
CA ASP A 136 -6.19 6.25 -2.80
C ASP A 136 -4.97 6.77 -3.58
N ALA A 137 -4.32 5.94 -4.42
CA ALA A 137 -3.13 6.30 -5.19
C ALA A 137 -3.11 5.64 -6.58
N ASN A 138 -2.65 6.38 -7.59
CA ASN A 138 -2.40 5.84 -8.92
C ASN A 138 -0.94 5.40 -9.11
N ILE A 139 -0.64 4.67 -10.19
CA ILE A 139 0.72 4.17 -10.47
C ILE A 139 1.76 5.30 -10.53
N THR A 140 1.44 6.46 -11.12
CA THR A 140 2.37 7.60 -11.22
C THR A 140 2.74 8.16 -9.83
N GLN A 141 1.75 8.30 -8.94
CA GLN A 141 1.97 8.65 -7.53
C GLN A 141 2.84 7.61 -6.82
N LEU A 142 2.60 6.32 -7.04
CA LEU A 142 3.39 5.25 -6.41
C LEU A 142 4.84 5.21 -6.93
N VAL A 143 5.08 5.49 -8.21
CA VAL A 143 6.43 5.65 -8.76
C VAL A 143 7.15 6.84 -8.13
N SER A 144 6.43 7.95 -7.84
CA SER A 144 7.02 9.07 -7.10
C SER A 144 7.38 8.70 -5.65
N LEU A 145 6.60 7.83 -5.00
CA LEU A 145 6.96 7.27 -3.69
C LEU A 145 8.21 6.38 -3.77
N VAL A 146 8.33 5.55 -4.80
CA VAL A 146 9.52 4.71 -5.04
C VAL A 146 10.79 5.54 -5.19
N SER A 147 10.70 6.70 -5.85
CA SER A 147 11.87 7.55 -6.12
C SER A 147 12.45 8.18 -4.84
N VAL A 148 11.60 8.50 -3.86
CA VAL A 148 12.01 9.09 -2.57
C VAL A 148 12.32 8.05 -1.49
N SER A 149 11.98 6.78 -1.73
CA SER A 149 12.14 5.71 -0.75
C SER A 149 13.43 4.93 -0.97
N GLN A 150 14.15 4.62 0.10
CA GLN A 150 15.38 3.82 0.02
C GLN A 150 15.11 2.39 -0.46
N SER A 151 14.01 1.80 0.00
CA SER A 151 13.63 0.41 -0.30
C SER A 151 12.13 0.31 -0.49
N CYS A 152 11.71 -0.59 -1.38
CA CYS A 152 10.31 -0.98 -1.52
C CYS A 152 10.21 -2.48 -1.71
N GLU A 153 9.13 -3.06 -1.19
CA GLU A 153 8.87 -4.49 -1.27
C GLU A 153 7.37 -4.77 -1.51
N GLN A 154 7.09 -5.86 -2.20
CA GLN A 154 5.73 -6.37 -2.36
C GLN A 154 5.73 -7.89 -2.32
N PHE A 155 4.89 -8.47 -1.46
CA PHE A 155 4.77 -9.93 -1.38
C PHE A 155 4.02 -10.46 -2.60
N ILE A 156 4.47 -11.56 -3.17
CA ILE A 156 3.80 -12.30 -4.24
C ILE A 156 3.86 -13.79 -3.93
N LYS A 157 2.77 -14.50 -4.22
CA LYS A 157 2.66 -15.95 -4.09
C LYS A 157 1.84 -16.52 -5.24
N TYR A 158 2.29 -17.65 -5.75
CA TYR A 158 1.51 -18.50 -6.64
C TYR A 158 1.50 -19.93 -6.12
N GLU A 159 0.31 -20.52 -6.07
CA GLU A 159 0.07 -21.93 -5.79
C GLU A 159 -0.41 -22.58 -7.08
N CYS A 160 0.12 -23.75 -7.41
CA CYS A 160 -0.12 -24.43 -8.68
C CYS A 160 -0.48 -25.90 -8.47
N LEU A 161 -1.45 -26.38 -9.24
CA LEU A 161 -1.87 -27.77 -9.37
C LEU A 161 -2.00 -28.07 -10.85
N GLY A 162 -1.06 -28.81 -11.44
CA GLY A 162 -1.02 -29.01 -12.89
C GLY A 162 -0.87 -27.72 -13.69
N SER A 163 -0.53 -26.60 -13.04
CA SER A 163 -0.31 -25.31 -13.69
C SER A 163 1.14 -24.86 -13.54
N THR A 164 1.57 -23.94 -14.39
CA THR A 164 2.99 -23.56 -14.44
C THR A 164 3.28 -22.06 -14.48
N LEU A 165 4.35 -21.67 -13.81
CA LEU A 165 4.90 -20.32 -13.88
C LEU A 165 5.62 -20.00 -15.20
N LYS A 166 5.79 -20.98 -16.10
CA LYS A 166 6.19 -20.69 -17.49
C LYS A 166 5.09 -19.94 -18.25
N ASP A 167 3.84 -20.20 -17.86
CA ASP A 167 2.62 -19.61 -18.41
C ASP A 167 2.08 -18.47 -17.54
N GLY A 168 2.81 -18.16 -16.45
CA GLY A 168 2.53 -17.06 -15.52
C GLY A 168 3.59 -15.97 -15.53
N PHE A 169 3.16 -14.72 -15.37
CA PHE A 169 4.05 -13.56 -15.22
C PHE A 169 3.33 -12.40 -14.53
N TRP A 170 4.08 -11.51 -13.92
CA TRP A 170 3.56 -10.25 -13.42
C TRP A 170 4.00 -9.10 -14.33
N VAL A 171 3.34 -7.96 -14.21
CA VAL A 171 3.62 -6.77 -15.01
C VAL A 171 4.08 -5.65 -14.11
N SER A 172 5.21 -5.03 -14.45
CA SER A 172 5.81 -3.94 -13.68
C SER A 172 4.99 -2.63 -13.75
N CYS A 173 5.38 -1.65 -12.94
CA CYS A 173 4.82 -0.29 -12.99
C CYS A 173 4.89 0.32 -14.40
N ASP A 174 5.95 0.01 -15.15
CA ASP A 174 6.22 0.51 -16.50
C ASP A 174 5.56 -0.35 -17.60
N SER A 175 4.72 -1.31 -17.22
CA SER A 175 4.00 -2.21 -18.14
C SER A 175 4.87 -3.27 -18.83
N GLU A 176 6.04 -3.57 -18.28
CA GLU A 176 6.92 -4.61 -18.79
C GLU A 176 6.56 -5.98 -18.18
N LYS A 177 6.71 -7.03 -18.99
CA LYS A 177 6.50 -8.42 -18.56
C LYS A 177 7.67 -8.87 -17.69
N MET A 178 7.37 -9.34 -16.49
CA MET A 178 8.36 -9.82 -15.53
C MET A 178 8.19 -11.32 -15.31
N THR A 179 9.25 -12.07 -15.63
CA THR A 179 9.28 -13.54 -15.56
C THR A 179 10.14 -14.07 -14.41
N TYR A 180 10.84 -13.19 -13.69
CA TYR A 180 11.47 -13.57 -12.43
C TYR A 180 10.44 -13.45 -11.30
N TRP A 181 10.56 -14.32 -10.31
CA TRP A 181 9.69 -14.35 -9.15
C TRP A 181 10.42 -13.88 -7.89
N SER A 182 9.69 -13.81 -6.78
CA SER A 182 10.26 -13.41 -5.49
C SER A 182 11.54 -14.15 -5.14
N GLY A 183 12.53 -13.41 -4.62
CA GLY A 183 13.86 -13.93 -4.27
C GLY A 183 14.77 -14.26 -5.46
N ALA A 184 14.31 -14.08 -6.70
CA ALA A 184 15.12 -14.24 -7.89
C ALA A 184 15.61 -12.89 -8.45
N ALA A 185 16.75 -12.93 -9.15
CA ALA A 185 17.26 -11.76 -9.85
C ALA A 185 16.40 -11.45 -11.09
N PRO A 186 16.30 -10.17 -11.51
CA PRO A 186 15.72 -9.81 -12.80
C PRO A 186 16.31 -10.63 -13.95
N GLU A 187 15.51 -10.93 -14.97
CA GLU A 187 15.89 -11.75 -16.14
C GLU A 187 16.33 -13.19 -15.86
N SER A 188 16.29 -13.67 -14.61
CA SER A 188 16.72 -15.04 -14.28
C SER A 188 15.73 -16.11 -14.75
N HIS A 189 14.45 -15.76 -14.92
CA HIS A 189 13.35 -16.71 -15.10
C HIS A 189 13.27 -17.77 -13.98
N MET A 190 13.72 -17.42 -12.77
CA MET A 190 13.74 -18.32 -11.61
C MET A 190 12.85 -17.80 -10.47
N CYS A 191 12.70 -18.65 -9.46
CA CYS A 191 12.12 -18.33 -8.16
C CYS A 191 13.20 -18.46 -7.07
N ALA A 192 12.90 -18.04 -5.84
CA ALA A 192 13.82 -18.14 -4.70
C ALA A 192 14.47 -19.54 -4.56
N CYS A 193 13.67 -20.61 -4.73
CA CYS A 193 14.19 -21.97 -4.62
C CYS A 193 15.19 -22.31 -5.73
N GLY A 194 15.02 -21.75 -6.93
CA GLY A 194 15.94 -21.95 -8.05
C GLY A 194 17.29 -21.29 -7.78
N MET A 195 17.26 -20.05 -7.26
CA MET A 195 18.46 -19.33 -6.85
C MET A 195 19.24 -20.08 -5.78
N ASN A 196 18.53 -20.65 -4.80
CA ASN A 196 19.11 -21.32 -3.64
C ASN A 196 19.34 -22.83 -3.84
N LYS A 197 19.03 -23.37 -5.03
CA LYS A 197 19.07 -24.81 -5.32
C LYS A 197 18.28 -25.66 -4.30
N SER A 198 17.17 -25.13 -3.82
CA SER A 198 16.33 -25.70 -2.77
C SER A 198 14.93 -26.06 -3.25
N CYS A 199 14.68 -26.10 -4.57
CA CYS A 199 13.39 -26.54 -5.10
C CYS A 199 13.17 -28.03 -4.78
N GLU A 200 11.91 -28.44 -4.60
CA GLU A 200 11.58 -29.84 -4.26
C GLU A 200 12.07 -30.82 -5.34
N LYS A 201 11.98 -30.41 -6.61
CA LYS A 201 12.65 -31.10 -7.72
C LYS A 201 13.88 -30.28 -8.14
N SER A 202 15.06 -30.90 -8.07
CA SER A 202 16.33 -30.21 -8.36
C SER A 202 16.53 -29.84 -9.83
N SER A 203 15.73 -30.40 -10.75
CA SER A 203 15.80 -30.13 -12.19
C SER A 203 15.00 -28.91 -12.65
N VAL A 204 14.35 -28.18 -11.75
CA VAL A 204 13.50 -27.03 -12.08
C VAL A 204 13.95 -25.75 -11.35
N ASN A 205 13.65 -24.60 -11.97
CA ASN A 205 14.00 -23.27 -11.44
C ASN A 205 12.97 -22.67 -10.47
N CYS A 206 11.79 -23.30 -10.38
CA CYS A 206 10.67 -22.93 -9.51
C CYS A 206 9.91 -24.21 -9.15
N ASN A 207 9.29 -24.29 -7.97
CA ASN A 207 8.43 -25.41 -7.63
C ASN A 207 7.24 -25.51 -8.59
N CYS A 208 6.69 -24.36 -9.00
CA CYS A 208 5.62 -24.28 -9.99
C CYS A 208 6.11 -24.34 -11.45
N HIS A 209 7.32 -24.83 -11.72
CA HIS A 209 7.72 -25.26 -13.08
C HIS A 209 7.56 -26.75 -13.31
N VAL A 210 7.11 -27.49 -12.29
CA VAL A 210 7.02 -28.94 -12.34
C VAL A 210 5.84 -29.42 -13.20
N ASN A 211 4.72 -28.68 -13.22
CA ASN A 211 3.46 -29.06 -13.84
C ASN A 211 3.08 -30.54 -13.53
N ASP A 212 2.78 -30.81 -12.25
CA ASP A 212 2.19 -32.07 -11.81
C ASP A 212 0.93 -31.83 -10.97
N LEU A 213 0.09 -32.86 -10.82
CA LEU A 213 -1.17 -32.79 -10.07
C LEU A 213 -0.96 -32.81 -8.54
N LYS A 214 0.14 -32.21 -8.08
CA LYS A 214 0.43 -31.97 -6.67
C LYS A 214 0.45 -30.47 -6.44
N TRP A 215 -0.26 -30.00 -5.42
CA TRP A 215 -0.17 -28.61 -5.00
C TRP A 215 1.27 -28.24 -4.62
N ARG A 216 1.78 -27.20 -5.28
CA ARG A 216 3.10 -26.60 -5.03
C ARG A 216 2.95 -25.10 -4.94
N GLU A 217 3.98 -24.44 -4.43
CA GLU A 217 3.99 -22.98 -4.35
C GLU A 217 5.39 -22.38 -4.50
N ASP A 218 5.41 -21.15 -4.99
CA ASP A 218 6.53 -20.23 -4.93
C ASP A 218 6.03 -18.90 -4.37
N CYS A 219 6.76 -18.34 -3.39
CA CYS A 219 6.36 -17.10 -2.74
C CYS A 219 7.54 -16.31 -2.18
N GLY A 220 7.28 -15.05 -1.82
CA GLY A 220 8.23 -14.18 -1.15
C GLY A 220 8.04 -12.72 -1.55
N PHE A 221 9.05 -11.89 -1.31
CA PHE A 221 9.03 -10.48 -1.66
C PHE A 221 9.73 -10.20 -2.99
N LEU A 222 9.07 -9.41 -3.84
CA LEU A 222 9.71 -8.64 -4.89
C LEU A 222 10.36 -7.43 -4.22
N THR A 223 11.64 -7.19 -4.49
CA THR A 223 12.42 -6.12 -3.84
C THR A 223 13.16 -5.22 -4.82
N ASN A 224 13.19 -5.56 -6.11
CA ASN A 224 13.70 -4.64 -7.12
C ASN A 224 12.70 -3.49 -7.31
N LYS A 225 12.97 -2.37 -6.63
CA LYS A 225 12.04 -1.24 -6.58
C LYS A 225 11.80 -0.58 -7.94
N THR A 226 12.71 -0.71 -8.91
CA THR A 226 12.55 -0.11 -10.24
C THR A 226 11.41 -0.74 -11.04
N HIS A 227 10.97 -1.95 -10.69
CA HIS A 227 9.86 -2.63 -11.35
C HIS A 227 8.55 -2.56 -10.54
N LEU A 228 8.61 -2.06 -9.30
CA LEU A 228 7.47 -2.00 -8.40
C LEU A 228 6.73 -0.66 -8.49
N PRO A 229 5.43 -0.62 -8.15
CA PRO A 229 4.60 -1.73 -7.68
C PRO A 229 4.09 -2.66 -8.80
N VAL A 230 3.59 -3.85 -8.44
CA VAL A 230 2.97 -4.79 -9.39
C VAL A 230 1.69 -4.17 -9.97
N LYS A 231 1.59 -4.10 -11.30
CA LYS A 231 0.46 -3.50 -12.03
C LYS A 231 -0.59 -4.53 -12.44
N LYS A 232 -0.16 -5.75 -12.76
CA LYS A 232 -1.03 -6.84 -13.22
C LYS A 232 -0.40 -8.19 -12.92
N LEU A 233 -1.23 -9.20 -12.69
CA LEU A 233 -0.85 -10.61 -12.64
C LEU A 233 -1.49 -11.35 -13.81
N LYS A 234 -0.73 -12.23 -14.47
CA LYS A 234 -1.21 -13.06 -15.57
C LYS A 234 -0.80 -14.51 -15.38
N PHE A 235 -1.70 -15.44 -15.69
CA PHE A 235 -1.52 -16.88 -15.52
C PHE A 235 -2.20 -17.65 -16.66
N GLY A 236 -1.81 -18.91 -16.87
CA GLY A 236 -2.37 -19.83 -17.85
C GLY A 236 -2.12 -21.27 -17.37
N ASP A 237 -2.35 -22.28 -18.22
CA ASP A 237 -2.20 -23.70 -17.86
C ASP A 237 -3.10 -24.07 -16.66
N THR A 238 -4.36 -23.63 -16.68
CA THR A 238 -5.32 -23.81 -15.57
C THR A 238 -6.69 -24.25 -16.08
N ASP A 239 -6.73 -25.15 -17.07
CA ASP A 239 -7.96 -25.74 -17.58
C ASP A 239 -7.98 -27.25 -17.38
N VAL A 240 -8.78 -27.96 -18.18
CA VAL A 240 -8.79 -29.43 -18.14
C VAL A 240 -7.86 -29.94 -19.23
N ASP A 241 -6.83 -30.68 -18.84
CA ASP A 241 -5.84 -31.22 -19.77
C ASP A 241 -6.46 -32.26 -20.72
N ALA A 242 -5.70 -32.69 -21.73
CA ALA A 242 -6.15 -33.69 -22.70
C ALA A 242 -6.46 -35.08 -22.09
N LYS A 243 -6.08 -35.32 -20.82
CA LYS A 243 -6.32 -36.55 -20.07
C LYS A 243 -7.51 -36.42 -19.10
N GLY A 244 -8.14 -35.25 -19.04
CA GLY A 244 -9.27 -34.97 -18.15
C GLY A 244 -8.86 -34.57 -16.73
N ASN A 245 -7.60 -34.16 -16.50
CA ASN A 245 -7.15 -33.67 -15.21
C ASN A 245 -7.48 -32.20 -15.06
N GLU A 246 -7.99 -31.81 -13.89
CA GLU A 246 -8.24 -30.40 -13.57
C GLU A 246 -6.94 -29.70 -13.13
N GLU A 247 -6.52 -28.69 -13.89
CA GLU A 247 -5.38 -27.82 -13.60
C GLU A 247 -5.88 -26.50 -13.01
N LYS A 248 -5.28 -26.08 -11.90
CA LYS A 248 -5.71 -24.89 -11.15
C LYS A 248 -4.52 -24.08 -10.65
N GLY A 249 -4.78 -22.80 -10.41
CA GLY A 249 -3.84 -21.89 -9.77
C GLY A 249 -4.50 -21.07 -8.69
N TYR A 250 -3.72 -20.57 -7.74
CA TYR A 250 -4.13 -19.46 -6.88
C TYR A 250 -3.02 -18.45 -6.79
N HIS A 251 -3.37 -17.18 -6.87
CA HIS A 251 -2.42 -16.09 -6.61
C HIS A 251 -2.79 -15.33 -5.35
N THR A 252 -1.77 -14.78 -4.71
CA THR A 252 -1.90 -13.82 -3.61
C THR A 252 -0.87 -12.72 -3.79
N LEU A 253 -1.29 -11.47 -3.72
CA LEU A 253 -0.41 -10.31 -3.78
C LEU A 253 -0.56 -9.51 -2.50
N GLY A 254 0.53 -9.24 -1.80
CA GLY A 254 0.50 -8.43 -0.60
C GLY A 254 0.51 -6.93 -0.90
N LYS A 255 0.22 -6.16 0.15
CA LYS A 255 0.35 -4.70 0.15
C LYS A 255 1.70 -4.24 -0.36
N PHE A 256 1.70 -3.15 -1.09
CA PHE A 256 2.94 -2.49 -1.53
C PHE A 256 3.50 -1.65 -0.38
N LYS A 257 4.79 -1.82 -0.09
CA LYS A 257 5.44 -1.15 1.03
C LYS A 257 6.71 -0.44 0.58
N CYS A 258 6.92 0.78 1.06
CA CYS A 258 8.15 1.54 0.85
C CYS A 258 8.64 2.16 2.17
N TYR A 259 9.95 2.20 2.37
CA TYR A 259 10.57 2.69 3.61
C TYR A 259 12.01 3.15 3.41
N GLY A 260 12.49 3.94 4.37
CA GLY A 260 13.78 4.64 4.30
C GLY A 260 13.75 5.80 3.31
N ILE A 261 14.76 6.66 3.39
CA ILE A 261 14.86 7.89 2.58
C ILE A 261 16.02 7.70 1.60
N ALA A 262 15.77 7.93 0.30
CA ALA A 262 16.77 7.83 -0.77
C ALA A 262 17.67 9.06 -0.89
#